data_AF-F7FT61-F1
#
_entry.id   AF-F7FT61-F1
#
_cell.length_a   1.000
_cell.length_b   1.000
_cell.length_c   1.000
_cell.angle_alpha   90.00
_cell.angle_beta   90.00
_cell.angle_gamma   90.00
#
_symmetry.space_group_name_H-M   'P 1'
#
loop_
_entity.id
_entity.type
_entity.pdbx_description
1 polymer ?
#
loop_
_entity_poly.entity_id
_entity_poly.type
_entity_poly.pdbx_seq_one_letter_code
_entity_poly.pdbx_strand_id
1 'polypeptide(L)'
;VAFFNFVIPLFIMLTSYQSIEQRFKKSGLFKLNTRLPTRTLLFCWGPYALLCFYATVENVTFISPKLRMIPALIAKTVPVIDAFTYALRNEDYRGGIWQFLTGQKIERVEVENKIK
;
A
#
# COMPACT_ATOMS: atom_id res chain seq x y z
N VAL A 1 16.74 -15.87 -0.78
CA VAL A 1 16.64 -14.61 -0.01
C VAL A 1 15.44 -13.76 -0.42
N ALA A 2 15.27 -13.41 -1.71
CA ALA A 2 14.15 -12.58 -2.18
C ALA A 2 12.74 -13.12 -1.86
N PHE A 3 12.54 -14.44 -1.93
CA PHE A 3 11.26 -15.08 -1.59
C PHE A 3 10.79 -14.77 -0.16
N PHE A 4 11.65 -15.00 0.85
CA PHE A 4 11.32 -14.70 2.25
C PHE A 4 11.09 -13.21 2.50
N ASN A 5 11.84 -12.34 1.80
CA ASN A 5 11.65 -10.89 1.87
C ASN A 5 10.31 -10.43 1.30
N PHE A 6 9.61 -11.26 0.51
CA PHE A 6 8.26 -10.95 0.04
C PHE A 6 7.19 -11.62 0.90
N VAL A 7 7.37 -12.90 1.23
CA VAL A 7 6.36 -13.69 1.98
C VAL A 7 6.17 -13.17 3.40
N ILE A 8 7.26 -12.83 4.10
CA ILE A 8 7.17 -12.36 5.49
C ILE A 8 6.44 -11.02 5.57
N PRO A 9 6.80 -9.97 4.81
CA PRO A 9 6.04 -8.72 4.81
C PRO A 9 4.58 -8.86 4.34
N LEU A 10 4.33 -9.73 3.35
CA LEU A 10 2.96 -10.01 2.89
C LEU A 10 2.11 -10.62 4.01
N PHE A 11 2.66 -11.60 4.74
CA PHE A 11 1.97 -12.23 5.87
C PHE A 11 1.70 -11.24 7.00
N ILE A 12 2.71 -10.44 7.36
CA ILE A 12 2.57 -9.41 8.41
C ILE A 12 1.51 -8.38 8.02
N MET A 13 1.52 -7.88 6.78
CA MET A 13 0.48 -6.94 6.33
C MET A 13 -0.91 -7.57 6.33
N LEU A 14 -1.07 -8.77 5.79
CA LEU A 14 -2.37 -9.44 5.72
C LEU A 14 -2.99 -9.58 7.10
N THR A 15 -2.23 -10.13 8.05
CA THR A 15 -2.69 -10.33 9.43
C THR A 15 -2.96 -9.00 10.15
N SER A 16 -2.12 -7.99 9.95
CA SER A 16 -2.30 -6.66 10.54
C SER A 16 -3.56 -5.98 9.99
N TYR A 17 -3.74 -5.94 8.67
CA TYR A 17 -4.89 -5.30 8.04
C TYR A 17 -6.21 -6.04 8.31
N GLN A 18 -6.18 -7.37 8.44
CA GLN A 18 -7.35 -8.14 8.91
C GLN A 18 -7.71 -7.78 10.35
N SER A 19 -6.72 -7.69 11.24
CA SER A 19 -6.93 -7.31 12.64
C SER A 19 -7.51 -5.89 12.75
N ILE A 20 -7.01 -4.98 11.92
CA ILE A 20 -7.51 -3.61 11.79
C ILE A 20 -8.98 -3.61 11.29
N GLU A 21 -9.29 -4.38 10.25
CA GLU A 21 -10.66 -4.50 9.72
C GLU A 21 -11.62 -5.04 10.80
N GLN A 22 -11.20 -6.03 11.58
CA GLN A 22 -11.99 -6.58 12.68
C GLN A 22 -12.23 -5.55 13.79
N ARG A 23 -11.21 -4.76 14.16
CA ARG A 23 -11.38 -3.66 15.13
C ARG A 23 -12.34 -2.61 14.63
N PHE A 24 -12.21 -2.17 13.38
CA PHE A 24 -13.10 -1.16 12.79
C PHE A 24 -14.55 -1.64 12.70
N LYS A 25 -14.79 -2.92 12.37
CA LYS A 25 -16.12 -3.52 12.41
C LYS A 25 -16.76 -3.48 13.80
N LYS A 26 -15.96 -3.66 14.87
CA LYS A 26 -16.45 -3.59 16.25
C LYS A 26 -16.69 -2.17 16.74
N SER A 27 -15.86 -1.21 16.32
CA SER A 27 -15.92 0.19 16.78
C SER A 27 -16.86 1.09 15.97
N GLY A 28 -17.43 0.63 14.86
CA GLY A 28 -18.33 1.43 14.01
C GLY A 28 -17.66 2.61 13.27
N LEU A 29 -16.35 2.76 13.40
CA LEU A 29 -15.55 3.77 12.71
C LEU A 29 -15.35 3.37 11.24
N PHE A 30 -15.97 4.11 10.32
CA PHE A 30 -15.94 3.81 8.88
C PHE A 30 -14.84 4.60 8.16
N LYS A 31 -14.04 3.91 7.32
CA LYS A 31 -13.54 4.32 5.97
C LYS A 31 -12.11 3.91 5.57
N LEU A 32 -11.33 3.20 6.39
CA LEU A 32 -10.04 2.67 5.89
C LEU A 32 -10.28 1.37 5.10
N ASN A 33 -10.09 1.42 3.77
CA ASN A 33 -10.08 0.19 2.93
C ASN A 33 -8.74 -0.50 3.18
N THR A 34 -8.72 -1.38 4.17
CA THR A 34 -7.55 -2.15 4.62
C THR A 34 -6.98 -3.05 3.53
N ARG A 35 -7.73 -3.31 2.46
CA ARG A 35 -7.30 -4.17 1.34
C ARG A 35 -6.38 -3.48 0.34
N LEU A 36 -6.36 -2.14 0.27
CA LEU A 36 -5.58 -1.43 -0.74
C LEU A 36 -4.06 -1.60 -0.56
N PRO A 37 -3.48 -1.41 0.63
CA PRO A 37 -2.03 -1.56 0.81
C PRO A 37 -1.54 -2.98 0.48
N THR A 38 -2.35 -3.98 0.85
CA THR A 38 -2.05 -5.38 0.51
C THR A 38 -2.12 -5.63 -0.99
N ARG A 39 -3.11 -5.06 -1.69
CA ARG A 39 -3.21 -5.15 -3.15
C ARG A 39 -2.07 -4.43 -3.85
N THR A 40 -1.70 -3.23 -3.41
CA THR A 40 -0.57 -2.47 -3.97
C THR A 40 0.72 -3.26 -3.86
N LEU A 41 1.01 -3.86 -2.71
CA LEU A 41 2.20 -4.69 -2.53
C LEU A 41 2.18 -5.92 -3.44
N LEU A 42 1.05 -6.63 -3.54
CA LEU A 42 0.90 -7.78 -4.43
C LEU A 42 1.09 -7.39 -5.91
N PHE A 43 0.49 -6.29 -6.35
CA PHE A 43 0.61 -5.84 -7.75
C PHE A 43 2.01 -5.35 -8.09
N CYS A 44 2.67 -4.62 -7.20
CA CYS A 44 3.93 -4.00 -7.53
C CYS A 44 5.15 -4.90 -7.28
N TRP A 45 5.08 -5.74 -6.24
CA TRP A 45 6.18 -6.64 -5.87
C TRP A 45 5.93 -8.09 -6.28
N GLY A 46 4.68 -8.51 -6.52
CA GLY A 46 4.34 -9.89 -6.90
C GLY A 46 5.03 -10.35 -8.19
N PRO A 47 4.96 -9.59 -9.30
CA PRO A 47 5.66 -9.96 -10.54
C PRO A 47 7.17 -10.06 -10.36
N TYR A 48 7.76 -9.19 -9.52
CA TYR A 48 9.20 -9.21 -9.23
C TYR A 48 9.57 -10.42 -8.36
N ALA A 49 8.79 -10.71 -7.32
CA ALA A 49 8.98 -11.86 -6.45
C ALA A 49 8.85 -13.19 -7.22
N LEU A 50 7.89 -13.29 -8.14
CA LEU A 50 7.71 -14.45 -9.01
C LEU A 50 8.91 -14.63 -9.96
N LEU A 51 9.39 -13.55 -10.57
CA LEU A 51 10.58 -13.59 -11.42
C LEU A 51 11.83 -14.01 -10.64
N CYS A 52 12.02 -13.46 -9.44
CA CYS A 52 13.13 -13.84 -8.56
C CYS A 52 13.02 -15.30 -8.12
N PHE A 53 11.82 -15.80 -7.82
CA PHE A 53 11.59 -17.21 -7.49
C PHE A 53 11.90 -18.11 -8.68
N TYR A 54 11.42 -17.76 -9.88
CA TYR A 54 11.72 -18.50 -11.10
C TYR A 54 13.23 -18.58 -11.38
N ALA A 55 13.96 -17.47 -11.20
CA ALA A 55 15.42 -17.43 -11.32
C ALA A 55 16.18 -18.32 -10.32
N THR A 56 15.54 -18.74 -9.22
CA THR A 56 16.14 -19.69 -8.28
C THR A 56 15.92 -21.15 -8.64
N VAL A 57 14.90 -21.45 -9.46
CA VAL A 57 14.54 -22.81 -9.86
C VAL A 57 15.11 -23.14 -11.24
N GLU A 58 15.08 -22.19 -12.17
CA GLU A 58 15.59 -22.34 -13.53
C GLU A 58 16.55 -21.21 -13.92
N ASN A 59 17.46 -21.51 -14.86
CA ASN A 59 18.33 -20.51 -15.45
C ASN A 59 17.49 -19.53 -16.29
N VAL A 60 17.37 -18.30 -15.80
CA VAL A 60 16.63 -17.20 -16.44
C VAL A 60 17.19 -16.74 -17.80
N THR A 61 18.28 -17.34 -18.28
CA THR A 61 18.94 -17.00 -19.55
C THR A 61 18.02 -17.09 -20.76
N PHE A 62 16.98 -17.93 -20.71
CA PHE A 62 15.96 -18.05 -21.76
C PHE A 62 14.99 -16.86 -21.83
N ILE A 63 14.85 -16.06 -20.76
CA ILE A 63 13.96 -14.90 -20.74
C ILE A 63 14.69 -13.68 -21.31
N SER A 64 14.11 -13.00 -22.29
CA SER A 64 14.70 -11.77 -22.85
C SER A 64 15.00 -10.73 -21.76
N PRO A 65 16.17 -10.06 -21.77
CA PRO A 65 16.53 -9.05 -20.77
C PRO A 65 15.48 -7.94 -20.60
N LYS A 66 14.77 -7.58 -21.68
CA LYS A 66 13.68 -6.60 -21.65
C LYS A 66 12.52 -7.06 -20.74
N LEU A 67 12.17 -8.34 -20.80
CA LEU A 67 11.09 -8.91 -19.97
C LEU A 67 11.49 -8.99 -18.49
N ARG A 68 12.78 -9.16 -18.19
CA ARG A 68 13.30 -9.15 -16.80
C ARG A 68 13.29 -7.74 -16.19
N MET A 69 13.41 -6.71 -17.02
CA MET A 69 13.40 -5.32 -16.55
C MET A 69 12.01 -4.82 -16.16
N ILE A 70 10.94 -5.29 -16.81
CA ILE A 70 9.57 -4.79 -16.56
C ILE A 70 9.17 -4.91 -15.08
N PRO A 71 9.29 -6.06 -14.40
CA PRO A 71 8.95 -6.18 -12.98
C PRO A 71 9.84 -5.30 -12.09
N ALA A 72 11.12 -5.14 -12.45
CA ALA A 72 12.06 -4.33 -11.70
C ALA A 72 11.80 -2.82 -11.84
N LEU A 73 11.17 -2.39 -12.94
CA LEU A 73 10.70 -1.01 -13.14
C LEU A 73 9.41 -0.76 -12.35
N ILE A 74 8.47 -1.69 -12.38
CA ILE A 74 7.23 -1.62 -11.59
C ILE A 74 7.54 -1.54 -10.09
N ALA A 75 8.48 -2.35 -9.59
CA ALA A 75 8.90 -2.27 -8.19
C ALA A 75 9.49 -0.89 -7.82
N LYS A 76 10.11 -0.19 -8.78
CA LYS A 76 10.68 1.16 -8.54
C LYS A 76 9.63 2.27 -8.51
N THR A 77 8.44 2.08 -9.08
CA THR A 77 7.37 3.07 -9.01
C THR A 77 6.58 3.01 -7.70
N VAL A 78 6.82 1.97 -6.88
CA VAL A 78 6.15 1.75 -5.59
C VAL A 78 6.20 2.96 -4.65
N PRO A 79 7.35 3.60 -4.38
CA PRO A 79 7.39 4.71 -3.43
C PRO A 79 6.48 5.88 -3.84
N VAL A 80 6.34 6.11 -5.15
CA VAL A 80 5.44 7.12 -5.70
C VAL A 80 3.98 6.69 -5.51
N ILE A 81 3.65 5.45 -5.87
CA ILE A 81 2.29 4.90 -5.71
C ILE A 81 1.85 4.92 -4.23
N ASP A 82 2.75 4.54 -3.32
CA ASP A 82 2.49 4.55 -1.89
C ASP A 82 2.29 5.98 -1.39
N ALA A 83 3.15 6.93 -1.78
CA ALA A 83 2.98 8.34 -1.42
C ALA A 83 1.61 8.89 -1.88
N PHE A 84 1.20 8.62 -3.12
CA PHE A 84 -0.12 9.01 -3.61
C PHE A 84 -1.25 8.30 -2.87
N THR A 85 -1.10 7.01 -2.59
CA THR A 85 -2.12 6.22 -1.88
C THR A 85 -2.30 6.70 -0.45
N TYR A 86 -1.24 7.10 0.25
CA TYR A 86 -1.35 7.69 1.58
C TYR A 86 -1.89 9.12 1.51
N ALA A 87 -1.36 9.93 0.58
CA ALA A 87 -1.69 11.35 0.49
C ALA A 87 -3.12 11.62 0.03
N LEU A 88 -3.62 10.88 -0.97
CA LEU A 88 -4.95 11.10 -1.55
C LEU A 88 -6.08 10.41 -0.78
N ARG A 89 -5.75 9.57 0.19
CA ARG A 89 -6.73 8.70 0.85
C ARG A 89 -7.13 9.16 2.24
N ASN A 90 -6.21 9.83 2.93
CA ASN A 90 -6.51 10.40 4.23
C ASN A 90 -7.06 11.81 4.01
N GLU A 91 -8.36 11.99 4.27
CA GLU A 91 -9.06 13.28 4.10
C GLU A 91 -8.40 14.38 4.97
N ASP A 92 -7.97 14.04 6.19
CA ASP A 92 -7.25 14.96 7.08
C ASP A 92 -5.89 15.34 6.50
N TYR A 93 -5.18 14.39 5.90
CA TYR A 93 -3.87 14.62 5.30
C TYR A 93 -3.97 15.47 4.03
N ARG A 94 -5.01 15.26 3.21
CA ARG A 94 -5.32 16.13 2.05
C ARG A 94 -5.63 17.54 2.49
N GLY A 95 -6.43 17.69 3.55
CA GLY A 95 -6.70 18.98 4.17
C GLY A 95 -5.40 19.67 4.61
N GLY A 96 -4.50 18.92 5.26
CA GLY A 96 -3.18 19.42 5.66
C GLY A 96 -2.32 19.91 4.48
N ILE A 97 -2.24 19.13 3.40
CA ILE A 97 -1.53 19.55 2.17
C ILE A 97 -2.17 20.80 1.58
N TRP A 98 -3.50 20.84 1.49
CA TRP A 98 -4.23 21.99 0.95
C TRP A 98 -3.99 23.25 1.77
N GLN A 99 -4.07 23.15 3.09
CA GLN A 99 -3.77 24.25 4.02
C GLN A 99 -2.31 24.70 3.91
N PHE A 100 -1.36 23.77 3.77
CA PHE A 100 0.05 24.10 3.57
C PHE A 100 0.29 24.87 2.26
N LEU A 101 -0.35 24.46 1.17
CA LEU A 101 -0.17 25.09 -0.16
C LEU A 101 -0.94 26.40 -0.32
N THR A 102 -2.13 26.53 0.29
CA THR A 102 -3.01 27.71 0.11
C THR A 102 -2.99 28.69 1.27
N GLY A 103 -2.46 28.30 2.44
CA GLY A 103 -2.50 29.09 3.66
C GLY A 103 -3.90 29.24 4.27
N GLN A 104 -4.94 28.66 3.67
CA GLN A 104 -6.29 28.70 4.22
C GLN A 104 -6.38 27.77 5.43
N LYS A 105 -6.72 28.32 6.60
CA LYS A 105 -7.08 27.51 7.77
C LYS A 105 -8.37 26.76 7.45
N ILE A 106 -8.29 25.44 7.36
CA ILE A 106 -9.48 24.60 7.29
C ILE A 106 -10.06 24.58 8.70
N GLU A 107 -11.26 25.13 8.89
CA GLU A 107 -12.02 24.92 10.12
C GLU A 107 -12.23 23.41 10.29
N ARG A 108 -11.69 22.85 11.37
CA ARG A 108 -12.12 21.52 11.80
C ARG A 108 -13.58 21.66 12.18
N VAL A 109 -14.47 21.09 11.37
CA VAL A 109 -15.84 20.85 11.80
C VAL A 109 -15.71 19.90 12.99
N GLU A 110 -15.83 20.47 14.19
CA GLU A 110 -15.91 19.73 15.42
C GLU A 110 -17.08 18.75 15.26
N VAL A 111 -16.77 17.45 15.31
CA VAL A 111 -17.79 16.41 15.47
C VAL A 111 -18.27 16.53 16.91
N GLU A 112 -18.95 17.62 17.22
CA GLU A 112 -19.72 17.75 18.43
C GLU A 112 -21.07 17.06 18.20
N ASN A 113 -21.39 16.14 19.10
CA ASN A 113 -22.69 15.53 19.34
C ASN A 113 -23.14 14.39 18.39
N LYS A 114 -22.93 13.15 18.84
CA LYS A 114 -24.01 12.36 19.50
C LYS A 114 -23.45 11.07 20.13
N ILE A 115 -23.07 11.14 21.40
CA ILE A 115 -23.38 10.07 22.36
C ILE A 115 -24.01 10.78 23.54
N LYS A 116 -25.35 10.78 23.55
CA LYS A 116 -26.19 11.08 24.70
C LYS A 116 -26.86 9.78 25.10
#